data_AF-A0A564TFE3-F1
#
_entry.id   AF-A0A564TFE3-F1
#
_cell.length_a   1.000
_cell.length_b   1.000
_cell.length_c   1.000
_cell.angle_alpha   90.00
_cell.angle_beta   90.00
_cell.angle_gamma   90.00
#
_symmetry.space_group_name_H-M   'P 1'
#
loop_
_entity.id
_entity.type
_entity.pdbx_description
1 polymer ?
#
loop_
_entity_poly.entity_id
_entity_poly.type
_entity_poly.pdbx_seq_one_letter_code
_entity_poly.pdbx_strand_id
1 'polypeptide(L)'
;MSMLIEVWGDYACFTRPEMKTERVSYDMITPSAARGLVEAIYWHPGLRYTVDRIYLLKPFGLDPEDEASTEEYTQRPIRFTNIRRNEVKSTLLSSAALSAAKGGTPPVLYTSEDIQQRAAMVLQDVHYVIECHFDLTDKASPSDNPRQVSGHPAPTPAQRPVLSPALFRVPGVPG
;
A
#
# COMPACT_ATOMS: atom_id res chain seq x y z
N MET A 1 -20.95 -8.93 3.74
CA MET A 1 -20.03 -9.93 4.31
C MET A 1 -18.70 -9.21 4.49
N SER A 2 -18.19 -9.11 5.71
CA SER A 2 -16.93 -8.40 5.98
C SER A 2 -15.73 -9.35 5.87
N MET A 3 -14.62 -8.84 5.39
CA MET A 3 -13.32 -9.52 5.33
C MET A 3 -12.29 -8.74 6.13
N LEU A 4 -11.32 -9.47 6.67
CA LEU A 4 -10.20 -8.93 7.44
C LEU A 4 -8.90 -9.27 6.71
N ILE A 5 -8.12 -8.24 6.41
CA ILE A 5 -6.88 -8.37 5.65
C ILE A 5 -5.73 -7.85 6.51
N GLU A 6 -4.74 -8.71 6.76
CA GLU A 6 -3.53 -8.37 7.52
C GLU A 6 -2.47 -7.85 6.54
N VAL A 7 -1.94 -6.66 6.83
CA VAL A 7 -0.98 -5.96 5.98
C VAL A 7 0.17 -5.46 6.85
N TRP A 8 1.39 -5.81 6.51
CA TRP A 8 2.59 -5.33 7.18
C TRP A 8 3.68 -4.99 6.17
N GLY A 9 4.67 -4.21 6.62
CA GLY A 9 5.86 -3.91 5.84
C GLY A 9 6.86 -3.04 6.61
N ASP A 10 8.12 -3.12 6.20
CA ASP A 10 9.22 -2.40 6.86
C ASP A 10 9.08 -0.89 6.74
N TYR A 11 8.52 -0.41 5.61
CA TYR A 11 8.30 1.01 5.36
C TYR A 11 6.95 1.27 4.69
N ALA A 12 6.31 2.39 5.03
CA ALA A 12 5.13 2.88 4.32
C ALA A 12 5.12 4.40 4.19
N CYS A 13 4.57 4.91 3.08
CA CYS A 13 4.50 6.34 2.82
C CYS A 13 3.12 6.74 2.29
N PHE A 14 2.24 7.18 3.20
CA PHE A 14 0.92 7.71 2.86
C PHE A 14 1.01 9.22 2.73
N THR A 15 1.45 9.70 1.56
CA THR A 15 1.84 11.10 1.37
C THR A 15 0.70 12.08 1.69
N ARG A 16 0.98 13.08 2.55
CA ARG A 16 0.10 14.21 2.81
C ARG A 16 0.05 15.14 1.59
N PRO A 17 -1.14 15.51 1.07
CA PRO A 17 -1.26 16.28 -0.17
C PRO A 17 -0.77 17.74 -0.03
N GLU A 18 -0.69 18.24 1.20
CA GLU A 18 -0.23 19.60 1.52
C GLU A 18 1.27 19.78 1.24
N MET A 19 2.07 18.72 1.40
CA MET A 19 3.52 18.76 1.25
C MET A 19 3.92 18.17 -0.11
N LYS A 20 4.11 19.05 -1.09
CA LYS A 20 4.42 18.66 -2.49
C LYS A 20 5.91 18.45 -2.76
N THR A 21 6.78 19.15 -2.05
CA THR A 21 8.24 19.12 -2.27
C THR A 21 8.90 18.02 -1.46
N GLU A 22 8.55 17.92 -0.18
CA GLU A 22 9.02 16.89 0.74
C GLU A 22 7.86 15.93 1.03
N ARG A 23 8.08 14.63 0.79
CA ARG A 23 7.02 13.64 1.04
C ARG A 23 6.98 13.37 2.53
N VAL A 24 5.87 13.70 3.17
CA VAL A 24 5.63 13.36 4.58
C VAL A 24 4.43 12.44 4.65
N SER A 25 4.60 11.29 5.29
CA SER A 25 3.51 10.34 5.49
C SER A 25 2.50 10.86 6.51
N TYR A 26 1.24 10.47 6.35
CA TYR A 26 0.29 10.39 7.46
C TYR A 26 0.79 9.38 8.49
N ASP A 27 0.28 9.53 9.71
CA ASP A 27 0.67 8.72 10.86
C ASP A 27 0.13 7.29 10.75
N MET A 28 -0.92 7.09 9.94
CA MET A 28 -1.51 5.79 9.63
C MET A 28 -1.95 5.71 8.16
N ILE A 29 -2.21 4.49 7.69
CA ILE A 29 -2.80 4.22 6.38
C ILE A 29 -4.12 4.97 6.18
N THR A 30 -4.28 5.60 5.03
CA THR A 30 -5.52 6.28 4.66
C THR A 30 -6.55 5.28 4.13
N PRO A 31 -7.86 5.52 4.31
CA PRO A 31 -8.89 4.63 3.76
C PRO A 31 -8.80 4.47 2.23
N SER A 32 -8.33 5.49 1.52
CA SER A 32 -8.10 5.42 0.07
C SER A 32 -6.95 4.49 -0.30
N ALA A 33 -5.85 4.52 0.46
CA ALA A 33 -4.73 3.61 0.28
C ALA A 33 -5.11 2.17 0.67
N ALA A 34 -5.84 2.00 1.77
CA ALA A 34 -6.38 0.70 2.19
C ALA A 34 -7.28 0.10 1.10
N ARG A 35 -8.22 0.86 0.55
CA ARG A 35 -9.04 0.43 -0.59
C ARG A 35 -8.18 0.00 -1.78
N GLY A 36 -7.20 0.82 -2.15
CA GLY A 36 -6.30 0.51 -3.27
C GLY A 36 -5.50 -0.79 -3.05
N LEU A 37 -5.12 -1.08 -1.81
CA LEU A 37 -4.47 -2.34 -1.45
C LEU A 37 -5.40 -3.54 -1.62
N VAL A 38 -6.65 -3.42 -1.16
CA VAL A 38 -7.66 -4.48 -1.32
C VAL A 38 -7.95 -4.73 -2.82
N GLU A 39 -8.09 -3.66 -3.60
CA GLU A 39 -8.29 -3.75 -5.06
C GLU A 39 -7.09 -4.37 -5.79
N ALA A 40 -5.88 -4.21 -5.26
CA ALA A 40 -4.70 -4.84 -5.83
C ALA A 40 -4.68 -6.36 -5.63
N ILE A 41 -5.35 -6.89 -4.60
CA ILE A 41 -5.51 -8.34 -4.39
C ILE A 41 -6.48 -8.90 -5.41
N TYR A 42 -7.67 -8.30 -5.51
CA TYR A 42 -8.69 -8.66 -6.47
C TYR A 42 -9.57 -7.46 -6.79
N TRP A 43 -9.81 -7.22 -8.07
CA TRP A 43 -10.70 -6.16 -8.53
C TRP A 43 -11.50 -6.61 -9.75
N HIS A 44 -12.77 -6.22 -9.77
CA HIS A 44 -13.67 -6.38 -10.90
C HIS A 44 -14.53 -5.11 -11.01
N PRO A 45 -14.90 -4.62 -12.21
CA PRO A 45 -15.77 -3.46 -12.36
C PRO A 45 -17.15 -3.62 -11.70
N GLY A 46 -17.59 -4.86 -11.51
CA GLY A 46 -18.79 -5.24 -10.79
C GLY A 46 -18.67 -5.19 -9.26
N LEU A 47 -17.48 -4.93 -8.71
CA LEU A 47 -17.21 -4.94 -7.27
C LEU A 47 -16.75 -3.58 -6.79
N ARG A 48 -17.29 -3.16 -5.65
CA ARG A 48 -16.88 -1.94 -4.97
C ARG A 48 -16.52 -2.26 -3.53
N TYR A 49 -15.27 -2.01 -3.17
CA TYR A 49 -14.78 -2.19 -1.81
C TYR A 49 -15.01 -0.94 -0.96
N THR A 50 -15.54 -1.15 0.25
CA THR A 50 -15.73 -0.13 1.28
C THR A 50 -14.95 -0.55 2.51
N VAL A 51 -14.04 0.33 2.96
CA VAL A 51 -13.25 0.12 4.18
C VAL A 51 -14.08 0.59 5.38
N ASP A 52 -14.31 -0.31 6.32
CA ASP A 52 -15.12 -0.05 7.52
C ASP A 52 -14.24 0.41 8.67
N ARG A 53 -13.16 -0.34 8.93
CA ARG A 53 -12.24 -0.08 10.06
C ARG A 53 -10.82 -0.43 9.70
N ILE A 54 -9.89 0.26 10.33
CA ILE A 54 -8.46 0.02 10.24
C ILE A 54 -7.96 -0.14 11.66
N TYR A 55 -7.39 -1.30 11.96
CA TYR A 55 -6.77 -1.61 13.25
C TYR A 55 -5.26 -1.47 13.11
N LEU A 56 -4.65 -0.69 14.00
CA LEU A 56 -3.19 -0.59 14.12
C LEU A 56 -2.70 -1.71 15.05
N LEU A 57 -1.77 -2.52 14.56
CA LEU A 57 -1.16 -3.60 15.32
C LEU A 57 0.27 -3.24 15.71
N LYS A 58 0.81 -4.02 16.66
CA LYS A 58 2.24 -4.02 16.96
C LYS A 58 3.03 -4.46 15.72
N PRO A 59 4.27 -4.00 15.55
CA PRO A 59 5.08 -4.41 14.42
C PRO A 59 5.21 -5.92 14.31
N PHE A 60 5.31 -6.40 13.08
CA PHE A 60 5.36 -7.82 12.78
C PHE A 60 6.73 -8.41 13.20
N GLY A 61 6.72 -9.58 13.85
CA GLY A 61 7.96 -10.29 14.24
C GLY A 61 8.59 -9.85 15.57
N LEU A 62 7.94 -8.98 16.34
CA LEU A 62 8.27 -8.78 17.75
C LEU A 62 7.65 -9.91 18.57
N ASP A 63 8.43 -10.95 18.81
CA ASP A 63 8.07 -11.96 19.80
C ASP A 63 8.14 -11.35 21.21
N PRO A 64 7.22 -11.69 22.12
CA PRO A 64 7.09 -11.08 23.44
C PRO A 64 8.21 -11.43 24.43
N GLU A 65 9.33 -12.01 23.97
CA GLU A 65 10.45 -12.39 24.85
C GLU A 65 11.13 -11.18 25.49
N ASP A 66 11.13 -10.03 24.80
CA ASP A 66 11.68 -8.77 25.30
C ASP A 66 10.55 -7.82 25.77
N GLU A 67 10.21 -7.88 27.06
CA GLU A 67 9.17 -7.01 27.65
C GLU A 67 9.48 -5.52 27.46
N ALA A 68 10.77 -5.14 27.52
CA ALA A 68 11.22 -3.76 27.39
C ALA A 68 10.97 -3.16 25.98
N SER A 69 11.15 -3.94 24.92
CA SER A 69 10.85 -3.47 23.55
C SER A 69 9.34 -3.41 23.34
N THR A 70 8.61 -4.38 23.90
CA THR A 70 7.15 -4.45 23.81
C THR A 70 6.45 -3.24 24.45
N GLU A 71 6.94 -2.77 25.60
CA GLU A 71 6.44 -1.56 26.25
C GLU A 71 6.66 -0.30 25.40
N GLU A 72 7.85 -0.14 24.81
CA GLU A 72 8.16 0.98 23.92
C GLU A 72 7.22 1.00 22.70
N TYR A 73 6.99 -0.15 22.06
CA TYR A 73 6.07 -0.27 20.92
C TYR A 73 4.60 -0.10 21.32
N THR A 74 4.19 -0.52 22.52
CA THR A 74 2.84 -0.24 23.04
C THR A 74 2.65 1.26 23.28
N GLN A 75 3.67 1.97 23.73
CA GLN A 75 3.61 3.41 23.98
C GLN A 75 3.77 4.25 22.71
N ARG A 76 4.49 3.75 21.69
CA ARG A 76 4.82 4.47 20.45
C ARG A 76 4.80 3.56 19.23
N PRO A 77 3.62 3.09 18.78
CA PRO A 77 3.51 2.18 17.65
C PRO A 77 3.84 2.85 16.31
N ILE A 78 3.78 4.19 16.24
CA ILE A 78 4.00 4.96 15.01
C ILE A 78 5.40 5.56 15.04
N ARG A 79 6.26 5.10 14.13
CA ARG A 79 7.65 5.54 14.01
C ARG A 79 7.88 6.12 12.63
N PHE A 80 8.66 7.20 12.57
CA PHE A 80 9.06 7.83 11.33
C PHE A 80 10.56 7.68 11.12
N THR A 81 10.96 7.47 9.87
CA THR A 81 12.34 7.57 9.43
C THR A 81 12.44 8.50 8.22
N ASN A 82 13.60 9.12 8.03
CA ASN A 82 13.86 10.00 6.91
C ASN A 82 14.75 9.28 5.89
N ILE A 83 14.21 9.05 4.70
CA ILE A 83 14.92 8.44 3.58
C ILE A 83 15.19 9.52 2.54
N ARG A 84 16.45 9.68 2.13
CA ARG A 84 16.84 10.57 1.04
C ARG A 84 17.10 9.77 -0.22
N ARG A 85 16.46 10.16 -1.33
CA ARG A 85 16.66 9.55 -2.66
C ARG A 85 17.11 10.59 -3.66
N ASN A 86 17.89 10.14 -4.65
CA ASN A 86 18.23 10.95 -5.82
C ASN A 86 17.14 10.72 -6.87
N GLU A 87 16.34 11.74 -7.17
CA GLU A 87 15.28 11.71 -8.19
C GLU A 87 15.57 12.76 -9.28
N VAL A 88 15.18 12.49 -10.54
CA VAL A 88 15.30 13.48 -11.63
C VAL A 88 14.11 14.45 -11.55
N LYS A 89 14.38 15.75 -11.62
CA LYS A 89 13.35 16.79 -11.40
C LYS A 89 12.45 16.98 -12.60
N SER A 90 13.02 16.99 -13.81
CA SER A 90 12.31 17.39 -15.02
C SER A 90 11.79 16.19 -15.80
N THR A 91 10.62 16.40 -16.39
CA THR A 91 10.04 15.53 -17.41
C THR A 91 10.15 16.26 -18.73
N LEU A 92 10.62 15.58 -19.79
CA LEU A 92 10.66 16.16 -21.12
C LEU A 92 9.27 16.59 -21.58
N LEU A 93 9.19 17.79 -22.15
CA LEU A 93 7.97 18.28 -22.78
C LEU A 93 7.66 17.46 -24.04
N SER A 94 6.44 16.94 -24.11
CA SER A 94 5.95 16.18 -25.28
C SER A 94 5.93 17.02 -26.55
N SER A 95 5.68 18.33 -26.44
CA SER A 95 5.76 19.28 -27.57
C SER A 95 7.18 19.43 -28.11
N ALA A 96 8.20 19.40 -27.24
CA ALA A 96 9.60 19.48 -27.63
C ALA A 96 10.05 18.18 -28.34
N ALA A 97 9.61 17.02 -27.86
CA ALA A 97 9.84 15.74 -28.53
C ALA A 97 9.19 15.70 -29.94
N LEU A 98 7.97 16.23 -30.07
CA LEU A 98 7.28 16.32 -31.35
C LEU A 98 7.97 17.29 -32.32
N SER A 99 8.50 18.41 -31.82
CA SER A 99 9.28 19.35 -32.63
C SER A 99 10.57 18.73 -33.15
N ALA A 100 11.26 17.94 -32.32
CA ALA A 100 12.44 17.18 -32.72
C ALA A 100 12.14 16.14 -33.81
N ALA A 101 11.02 15.41 -33.69
CA ALA A 101 10.59 14.45 -34.71
C ALA A 101 10.29 15.11 -36.08
N LYS A 102 9.97 16.41 -36.09
CA LYS A 102 9.75 17.22 -37.30
C LYS A 102 11.02 17.89 -37.84
N GLY A 103 12.19 17.55 -37.30
CA GLY A 103 13.49 18.10 -37.72
C GLY A 103 14.01 19.25 -36.86
N GLY A 104 13.37 19.54 -35.71
CA GLY A 104 13.88 20.46 -34.70
C GLY A 104 14.98 19.85 -33.83
N THR A 105 15.51 20.64 -32.89
CA THR A 105 16.53 20.17 -31.95
C THR A 105 15.95 19.14 -30.97
N PRO A 106 16.57 17.96 -30.80
CA PRO A 106 16.16 16.98 -29.80
C PRO A 106 16.26 17.56 -28.39
N PRO A 107 15.21 17.46 -27.56
CA PRO A 107 15.32 17.86 -26.17
C PRO A 107 16.21 16.87 -25.43
N VAL A 108 17.20 17.37 -24.69
CA VAL A 108 18.17 16.58 -23.94
C VAL A 108 17.88 16.72 -22.44
N LEU A 109 17.84 15.60 -21.72
CA LEU A 109 17.93 15.59 -20.26
C LEU A 109 19.25 14.96 -19.86
N TYR A 110 20.13 15.77 -19.29
CA TYR A 110 21.33 15.26 -18.64
C TYR A 110 20.98 14.92 -17.19
N THR A 111 20.92 13.63 -16.89
CA THR A 111 20.55 13.13 -15.56
C THR A 111 21.45 13.71 -14.47
N SER A 112 22.75 13.87 -14.73
CA SER A 112 23.73 14.46 -13.81
C SER A 112 23.44 15.91 -13.42
N GLU A 113 22.83 16.70 -14.31
CA GLU A 113 22.58 18.13 -14.10
C GLU A 113 21.23 18.39 -13.41
N ASP A 114 20.34 17.41 -13.40
CA ASP A 114 18.95 17.56 -12.96
C ASP A 114 18.56 16.56 -11.84
N ILE A 115 19.54 15.90 -11.25
CA ILE A 115 19.38 15.13 -10.01
C ILE A 115 19.04 16.10 -8.87
N GLN A 116 17.91 15.85 -8.23
CA GLN A 116 17.53 16.46 -6.97
C GLN A 116 17.45 15.41 -5.88
N GLN A 117 18.02 15.73 -4.71
CA GLN A 117 17.89 14.89 -3.54
C GLN A 117 16.55 15.21 -2.85
N ARG A 118 15.62 14.25 -2.85
CA ARG A 118 14.32 14.39 -2.20
C ARG A 118 14.29 13.58 -0.92
N ALA A 119 13.98 14.26 0.18
CA ALA A 119 13.72 13.62 1.46
C ALA A 119 12.27 13.13 1.53
N ALA A 120 12.07 11.96 2.10
CA ALA A 120 10.76 11.42 2.43
C ALA A 120 10.76 11.00 3.91
N MET A 121 9.81 11.54 4.68
CA MET A 121 9.52 11.08 6.03
C MET A 121 8.48 9.97 5.94
N VAL A 122 8.93 8.74 6.10
CA VAL A 122 8.14 7.52 5.93
C VAL A 122 7.90 6.83 7.27
N LEU A 123 6.81 6.07 7.36
CA LEU A 123 6.55 5.19 8.48
C LEU A 123 7.49 3.99 8.45
N GLN A 124 7.86 3.49 9.63
CA GLN A 124 8.70 2.31 9.82
C GLN A 124 7.93 1.21 10.57
N ASP A 125 8.19 -0.05 10.19
CA ASP A 125 7.66 -1.27 10.80
C ASP A 125 6.13 -1.27 10.96
N VAL A 126 5.42 -0.98 9.86
CA VAL A 126 3.97 -0.82 9.89
C VAL A 126 3.25 -2.17 9.90
N HIS A 127 2.17 -2.25 10.67
CA HIS A 127 1.32 -3.43 10.73
C HIS A 127 -0.14 -3.05 10.98
N TYR A 128 -1.03 -3.46 10.08
CA TYR A 128 -2.44 -3.11 10.09
C TYR A 128 -3.32 -4.33 9.82
N VAL A 129 -4.53 -4.30 10.36
CA VAL A 129 -5.64 -5.13 9.89
C VAL A 129 -6.73 -4.23 9.33
N ILE A 130 -7.12 -4.49 8.08
CA ILE A 130 -8.14 -3.74 7.36
C ILE A 130 -9.43 -4.55 7.35
N GLU A 131 -10.48 -4.02 7.97
CA GLU A 131 -11.84 -4.53 7.88
C GLU A 131 -12.55 -3.83 6.73
N CYS A 132 -13.06 -4.61 5.78
CA CYS A 132 -13.79 -4.08 4.64
C CYS A 132 -14.89 -5.03 4.18
N HIS A 133 -15.88 -4.48 3.49
CA HIS A 133 -16.88 -5.25 2.75
C HIS A 133 -16.88 -4.83 1.29
N PHE A 134 -17.52 -5.64 0.45
CA PHE A 134 -17.74 -5.30 -0.95
C PHE A 134 -19.22 -5.33 -1.28
N ASP A 135 -19.61 -4.39 -2.15
CA ASP A 135 -20.92 -4.31 -2.74
C ASP A 135 -20.82 -4.63 -4.24
N LEU A 136 -21.85 -5.28 -4.77
CA LEU A 136 -21.99 -5.48 -6.21
C LEU A 136 -22.52 -4.20 -6.86
N THR A 137 -21.92 -3.80 -7.96
CA THR A 137 -22.36 -2.65 -8.76
C THR A 137 -23.25 -3.09 -9.92
N ASP A 138 -23.92 -2.13 -10.57
CA ASP A 138 -24.77 -2.37 -11.75
C ASP A 138 -24.01 -2.93 -12.96
N LYS A 139 -22.66 -3.00 -12.88
CA LYS A 139 -21.78 -3.57 -13.91
C LYS A 139 -21.37 -5.02 -13.57
N ALA A 140 -21.98 -5.64 -12.57
CA ALA A 140 -21.73 -7.03 -12.22
C ALA A 140 -22.18 -7.98 -13.34
N SER A 141 -21.32 -8.92 -13.71
CA SER A 141 -21.69 -9.96 -14.68
C SER A 141 -22.65 -10.95 -14.02
N PRO A 142 -23.54 -11.64 -14.77
CA PRO A 142 -24.44 -12.65 -14.20
C PRO A 142 -23.75 -13.82 -13.48
N SER A 143 -22.44 -13.99 -13.71
CA SER A 143 -21.55 -14.94 -13.04
C SER A 143 -20.95 -14.43 -11.72
N ASP A 144 -20.98 -13.12 -11.44
CA ASP A 144 -20.44 -12.53 -10.21
C ASP A 144 -21.38 -12.76 -9.02
N ASN A 145 -21.52 -14.02 -8.62
CA ASN A 145 -22.23 -14.38 -7.41
C ASN A 145 -21.31 -14.17 -6.19
N PRO A 146 -21.80 -13.61 -5.06
CA PRO A 146 -21.01 -13.41 -3.83
C PRO A 146 -20.36 -14.70 -3.30
N ARG A 147 -20.90 -15.87 -3.69
CA ARG A 147 -20.40 -17.20 -3.31
C ARG A 147 -19.26 -17.74 -4.18
N GLN A 148 -19.06 -17.21 -5.39
CA GLN A 148 -18.01 -17.73 -6.28
C GLN A 148 -16.64 -17.13 -5.97
N VAL A 149 -16.61 -15.88 -5.49
CA VAL A 149 -15.38 -15.18 -5.08
C VAL A 149 -14.78 -15.76 -3.79
N SER A 150 -15.57 -16.47 -2.98
CA SER A 150 -15.08 -17.22 -1.81
C SER A 150 -14.59 -18.65 -2.14
N GLY A 151 -14.52 -19.01 -3.43
CA GLY A 151 -14.25 -20.36 -3.93
C GLY A 151 -12.79 -20.71 -4.20
N HIS A 152 -11.83 -20.27 -3.37
CA HIS A 152 -10.54 -20.97 -3.36
C HIS A 152 -10.72 -22.35 -2.70
N PRO A 153 -10.19 -23.45 -3.28
CA PRO A 153 -10.27 -24.75 -2.66
C PRO A 153 -9.61 -24.68 -1.28
N ALA A 154 -10.34 -25.11 -0.25
CA ALA A 154 -9.80 -25.17 1.11
C ALA A 154 -8.47 -25.96 1.10
N PRO A 155 -7.39 -25.45 1.72
CA PRO A 155 -6.15 -26.19 1.80
C PRO A 155 -6.39 -27.50 2.57
N THR A 156 -5.75 -28.57 2.07
CA THR A 156 -5.83 -29.94 2.58
C THR A 156 -5.54 -29.97 4.09
N PRO A 157 -6.11 -30.92 4.88
CA PRO A 157 -6.10 -30.87 6.36
C PRO A 157 -4.74 -30.77 7.04
N ALA A 158 -3.63 -30.98 6.32
CA ALA A 158 -2.26 -30.86 6.82
C ALA A 158 -1.73 -29.41 6.88
N GLN A 159 -2.46 -28.40 6.39
CA GLN A 159 -2.03 -26.99 6.35
C GLN A 159 -3.00 -26.03 7.05
N ARG A 160 -3.64 -26.47 8.14
CA ARG A 160 -4.44 -25.57 8.99
C ARG A 160 -3.55 -24.97 10.10
N PRO A 161 -3.20 -23.67 10.06
CA PRO A 161 -2.97 -22.96 11.30
C PRO A 161 -4.35 -22.74 11.95
N VAL A 162 -4.45 -23.11 13.21
CA VAL A 162 -5.61 -22.92 14.07
C VAL A 162 -5.82 -21.42 14.22
N LEU A 163 -6.76 -20.80 13.50
CA LEU A 163 -7.45 -19.54 13.85
C LEU A 163 -8.49 -19.17 12.75
N SER A 164 -9.72 -18.88 13.16
CA SER A 164 -10.86 -18.37 12.37
C SER A 164 -10.73 -16.85 12.07
N PRO A 165 -11.58 -16.23 11.24
CA PRO A 165 -11.87 -16.49 9.82
C PRO A 165 -10.73 -15.96 8.91
N ALA A 166 -10.69 -16.41 7.65
CA ALA A 166 -9.65 -16.18 6.64
C ALA A 166 -8.89 -14.83 6.73
N LEU A 167 -7.79 -14.83 7.48
CA LEU A 167 -6.82 -13.74 7.52
C LEU A 167 -5.97 -13.84 6.25
N PHE A 168 -6.27 -13.03 5.25
CA PHE A 168 -5.47 -12.99 4.04
C PHE A 168 -4.20 -12.20 4.33
N ARG A 169 -3.06 -12.90 4.27
CA ARG A 169 -1.73 -12.37 4.53
C ARG A 169 -1.10 -11.93 3.22
N VAL A 170 -0.96 -10.62 3.01
CA VAL A 170 -0.23 -10.09 1.86
C VAL A 170 1.22 -9.91 2.27
N PRO A 171 2.17 -10.72 1.78
CA PRO A 171 3.59 -10.46 2.03
C PRO A 171 3.95 -9.08 1.45
N GLY A 172 4.68 -8.29 2.23
CA GLY A 172 5.17 -6.97 1.81
C GLY A 172 5.85 -7.04 0.45
N VAL A 173 5.54 -6.07 -0.42
CA VAL A 173 6.15 -5.94 -1.74
C VAL A 173 7.67 -5.82 -1.55
N PRO A 174 8.48 -6.77 -2.05
CA PRO A 174 9.93 -6.61 -2.02
C PRO A 174 10.30 -5.40 -2.88
N GLY A 175 11.08 -4.49 -2.28
CA GLY A 175 11.55 -3.25 -2.91
C GLY A 175 12.52 -3.45 -4.06
#